data_AF-A0A814HKL4-F1
#
_entry.id   AF-A0A814HKL4-F1
#
_cell.length_a   1.000
_cell.length_b   1.000
_cell.length_c   1.000
_cell.angle_alpha   90.00
_cell.angle_beta   90.00
_cell.angle_gamma   90.00
#
_symmetry.space_group_name_H-M   'P 1'
#
loop_
_entity.id
_entity.type
_entity.pdbx_description
1 polymer ?
#
loop_
_entity_poly.entity_id
_entity_poly.type
_entity_poly.pdbx_seq_one_letter_code
_entity_poly.pdbx_strand_id
1 'polypeptide(L)'
;MAGMSKLPAVYRHGFMLASSMALSYWVTVKWLRERSKQLLAKDINSSIKSHLTKQDQNVAVDKKFFRKLIILLKILIPRVFCGESLFLVLVAISLVARTYADVWMIHTTTSVESAIIGRSSILFKECLSRFAYAMPLLAFVNNALKYTVDELKLRFRKRLSLHLYDQYLKGYTYYQINTLDSRISNIDQLLTQDVEKFCTSVADLYTNISKPCMDIVIYARKLSGTIGLSGPSLLVLYLICAGLVLTRLRRPIGRMTVAEQQFEGEFRYVNSRLVTNCEEIAFYNGSRREKMIIRDGFERLIKHLRSLIIFRLVMGCIDSVIAKYISTCVGYYVVSRPFLDPRYARHTRSTYNELLEMARLFYHKPQFAILDECTSAVSVDVEGFMYEYCRTVGITLFTVSHRKSLWKYHEYCLYMDGRGSYSFKPIDEHTSEFGS
;
A
#
# COMPACT_ATOMS: atom_id res chain seq x y z
N MET A 1 -29.30 -10.61 2.37
CA MET A 1 -29.09 -12.03 2.72
C MET A 1 -29.59 -13.03 1.65
N ALA A 2 -30.39 -12.64 0.65
CA ALA A 2 -30.93 -13.57 -0.35
C ALA A 2 -29.94 -14.10 -1.42
N GLY A 3 -28.74 -13.52 -1.56
CA GLY A 3 -27.73 -13.96 -2.52
C GLY A 3 -26.72 -14.99 -2.00
N MET A 4 -26.72 -15.29 -0.70
CA MET A 4 -25.71 -16.18 -0.09
C MET A 4 -26.03 -17.68 -0.21
N SER A 5 -27.25 -18.03 -0.63
CA SER A 5 -27.69 -19.43 -0.79
C SER A 5 -27.07 -20.14 -1.99
N LYS A 6 -26.49 -19.39 -2.95
CA LYS A 6 -25.84 -19.91 -4.17
C LYS A 6 -24.32 -20.12 -4.06
N LEU A 7 -23.69 -19.82 -2.91
CA LEU A 7 -22.25 -19.99 -2.72
C LEU A 7 -21.90 -21.43 -2.30
N PRO A 8 -20.77 -22.00 -2.77
CA PRO A 8 -20.32 -23.35 -2.37
C PRO A 8 -20.17 -23.45 -0.84
N ALA A 9 -20.48 -24.62 -0.25
CA ALA A 9 -20.56 -24.82 1.21
C ALA A 9 -19.31 -24.36 1.98
N VAL A 10 -18.12 -24.57 1.40
CA VAL A 10 -16.83 -24.16 1.98
C VAL A 10 -16.76 -22.66 2.26
N TYR A 11 -17.25 -21.82 1.34
CA TYR A 11 -17.27 -20.36 1.51
C TYR A 11 -18.31 -19.90 2.54
N ARG A 12 -19.41 -20.64 2.68
CA ARG A 12 -20.43 -20.37 3.71
C ARG A 12 -19.90 -20.66 5.11
N HIS A 13 -19.21 -21.79 5.31
CA HIS A 13 -18.62 -22.14 6.60
C HIS A 13 -17.51 -21.18 7.02
N GLY A 14 -16.63 -20.79 6.08
CA GLY A 14 -15.58 -19.80 6.36
C GLY A 14 -16.14 -18.42 6.77
N PHE A 15 -17.18 -17.94 6.09
CA PHE A 15 -17.85 -16.69 6.45
C PHE A 15 -18.57 -16.77 7.80
N MET A 16 -19.26 -17.88 8.07
CA MET A 16 -19.95 -18.09 9.35
C MET A 16 -18.98 -18.13 10.53
N LEU A 17 -17.84 -18.82 10.40
CA LEU A 17 -16.78 -18.85 11.42
C LEU A 17 -16.16 -17.47 11.66
N ALA A 18 -15.87 -16.72 10.59
CA ALA A 18 -15.35 -15.36 10.72
C ALA A 18 -16.36 -14.43 11.40
N SER A 19 -17.65 -14.54 11.06
CA SER A 19 -18.72 -13.73 11.65
C SER A 19 -18.96 -14.07 13.12
N SER A 20 -18.87 -15.34 13.52
CA SER A 20 -19.04 -15.77 14.91
C SER A 20 -17.85 -15.37 15.79
N MET A 21 -16.61 -15.44 15.27
CA MET A 21 -15.42 -14.92 15.94
C MET A 21 -15.46 -13.39 16.09
N ALA A 22 -15.93 -12.67 15.07
CA ALA A 22 -16.09 -11.22 15.17
C ALA A 22 -17.16 -10.83 16.21
N LEU A 23 -18.27 -11.59 16.29
CA LEU A 23 -19.32 -11.38 17.28
C LEU A 23 -18.85 -11.72 18.69
N SER A 24 -18.14 -12.83 18.89
CA SER A 24 -17.59 -13.20 20.20
C SER A 24 -16.54 -12.20 20.68
N TYR A 25 -15.70 -11.72 19.77
CA TYR A 25 -14.73 -10.66 20.06
C TYR A 25 -15.42 -9.33 20.39
N TRP A 26 -16.46 -8.95 19.65
CA TRP A 26 -17.22 -7.73 19.92
C TRP A 26 -17.99 -7.81 21.25
N VAL A 27 -18.60 -8.96 21.56
CA VAL A 27 -19.29 -9.23 22.83
C VAL A 27 -18.31 -9.19 23.99
N THR A 28 -17.13 -9.81 23.87
CA THR A 28 -16.10 -9.77 24.93
C THR A 28 -15.55 -8.35 25.14
N VAL A 29 -15.32 -7.58 24.07
CA VAL A 29 -14.90 -6.17 24.17
C VAL A 29 -16.01 -5.30 24.78
N LYS A 30 -17.27 -5.50 24.39
CA LYS A 30 -18.42 -4.77 24.94
C LYS A 30 -18.63 -5.10 26.42
N TRP A 31 -18.52 -6.37 26.79
CA TRP A 31 -18.60 -6.82 28.18
C TRP A 31 -17.46 -6.26 29.04
N LEU A 32 -16.22 -6.27 28.53
CA LEU A 32 -15.07 -5.62 29.20
C LEU A 32 -15.29 -4.11 29.38
N ARG A 33 -15.92 -3.45 28.40
CA ARG A 33 -16.25 -2.03 28.45
C ARG A 33 -17.34 -1.74 29.47
N GLU A 34 -18.40 -2.52 29.52
CA GLU A 34 -19.49 -2.40 30.51
C GLU A 34 -18.99 -2.69 31.93
N ARG A 35 -18.16 -3.72 32.11
CA ARG A 35 -17.49 -4.00 33.38
C ARG A 35 -16.57 -2.87 33.83
N SER A 36 -15.86 -2.23 32.89
CA SER A 36 -15.06 -1.03 33.20
C SER A 36 -15.92 0.19 33.54
N LYS A 37 -17.08 0.37 32.90
CA LYS A 37 -18.05 1.42 33.23
C LYS A 37 -18.69 1.20 34.61
N GLN A 38 -18.97 -0.05 35.00
CA GLN A 38 -19.49 -0.38 36.33
C GLN A 38 -18.47 -0.11 37.44
N LEU A 39 -17.18 -0.37 37.19
CA LEU A 39 -16.10 0.06 38.09
C LEU A 39 -15.99 1.60 38.15
N LEU A 40 -16.15 2.30 37.01
CA LEU A 40 -16.21 3.76 36.95
C LEU A 40 -17.40 4.37 37.72
N ALA A 41 -18.57 3.75 37.67
CA ALA A 41 -19.76 4.26 38.36
C ALA A 41 -19.64 4.18 39.89
N LYS A 42 -18.70 3.37 40.40
CA LYS A 42 -18.42 3.25 41.83
C LYS A 42 -17.45 4.33 42.35
N ASP A 43 -16.63 4.93 41.48
CA ASP A 43 -15.61 5.94 41.86
C ASP A 43 -15.87 7.35 41.32
N ILE A 44 -16.88 7.56 40.45
CA ILE A 44 -17.19 8.87 39.86
C ILE A 44 -18.44 9.46 40.51
N ASN A 45 -18.34 9.77 41.81
CA ASN A 45 -19.26 10.73 42.43
C ASN A 45 -18.57 11.82 43.25
N SER A 46 -17.26 12.06 43.05
CA SER A 46 -16.58 13.10 43.84
C SER A 46 -15.48 13.95 43.19
N SER A 47 -15.03 13.75 41.94
CA SER A 47 -13.82 14.52 41.51
C SER A 47 -13.60 14.88 40.03
N ILE A 48 -14.62 14.90 39.17
CA ILE A 48 -14.39 15.31 37.77
C ILE A 48 -15.53 16.19 37.24
N LYS A 49 -15.59 17.43 37.72
CA LYS A 49 -16.33 18.50 37.03
C LYS A 49 -15.62 19.85 36.97
N SER A 50 -14.38 19.99 37.46
CA SER A 50 -13.71 21.30 37.60
C SER A 50 -12.41 21.51 36.82
N HIS A 51 -11.84 20.52 36.11
CA HIS A 51 -10.51 20.68 35.47
C HIS A 51 -10.47 20.66 33.93
N LEU A 52 -11.61 20.71 33.24
CA LEU A 52 -11.62 20.72 31.75
C LEU A 52 -11.44 22.10 31.10
N THR A 53 -11.07 23.13 31.86
CA THR A 53 -10.82 24.47 31.32
C THR A 53 -9.49 25.00 31.83
N LYS A 54 -8.39 24.60 31.18
CA LYS A 54 -7.15 25.40 30.97
C LYS A 54 -6.05 24.48 30.45
N GLN A 55 -5.85 24.46 29.14
CA GLN A 55 -4.67 24.98 28.44
C GLN A 55 -4.70 24.43 27.02
N ASP A 56 -5.49 25.07 26.16
CA ASP A 56 -5.43 24.88 24.71
C ASP A 56 -4.10 25.44 24.18
N GLN A 57 -3.01 24.70 24.38
CA GLN A 57 -1.93 24.76 23.41
C GLN A 57 -2.27 23.76 22.33
N ASN A 58 -2.88 24.28 21.26
CA ASN A 58 -2.99 23.58 20.00
C ASN A 58 -1.59 23.15 19.55
N VAL A 59 -1.19 21.91 19.89
CA VAL A 59 -0.12 21.20 19.20
C VAL A 59 -0.69 20.74 17.85
N ALA A 60 -1.06 21.72 17.04
CA ALA A 60 -1.48 21.51 15.67
C ALA A 60 -0.26 21.70 14.75
N VAL A 61 -0.27 21.03 13.60
CA VAL A 61 0.71 21.25 12.54
C VAL A 61 0.45 22.63 11.93
N ASP A 62 0.93 23.66 12.62
CA ASP A 62 0.71 25.06 12.27
C ASP A 62 1.79 25.58 11.32
N LYS A 63 1.55 26.75 10.70
CA LYS A 63 2.57 27.46 9.91
C LYS A 63 3.87 27.70 10.68
N LYS A 64 3.79 27.85 12.02
CA LYS A 64 4.95 27.95 12.92
C LYS A 64 5.77 26.65 12.97
N PHE A 65 5.10 25.48 12.95
CA PHE A 65 5.76 24.18 12.92
C PHE A 65 6.59 24.02 11.64
N PHE A 66 6.00 24.29 10.48
CA PHE A 66 6.73 24.21 9.20
C PHE A 66 7.91 25.19 9.15
N ARG A 67 7.78 26.40 9.70
CA ARG A 67 8.90 27.34 9.77
C ARG A 67 10.05 26.80 10.61
N LYS A 68 9.76 26.21 11.78
CA LYS A 68 10.78 25.58 12.64
C LYS A 68 11.42 24.36 11.95
N LEU A 69 10.61 23.53 11.29
CA LEU A 69 11.07 22.37 10.53
C LEU A 69 12.01 22.77 9.39
N ILE A 70 11.70 23.82 8.62
CA ILE A 70 12.56 24.31 7.54
C ILE A 70 13.92 24.79 8.08
N ILE A 71 13.94 25.45 9.24
CA ILE A 71 15.20 25.86 9.88
C ILE A 71 16.04 24.64 10.25
N LEU A 72 15.44 23.61 10.86
CA LEU A 72 16.13 22.36 11.20
C LEU A 72 16.59 21.59 9.96
N LEU A 73 15.77 21.54 8.90
CA LEU A 73 16.14 20.93 7.62
C LEU A 73 17.32 21.65 6.96
N LYS A 74 17.41 22.98 7.08
CA LYS A 74 18.55 23.76 6.58
C LYS A 74 19.85 23.46 7.36
N ILE A 75 19.75 23.07 8.63
CA ILE A 75 20.90 22.59 9.41
C ILE A 75 21.30 21.19 8.94
N LEU A 76 20.32 20.31 8.70
CA LEU A 76 20.57 18.94 8.21
C LEU A 76 21.19 18.93 6.81
N ILE A 77 20.72 19.80 5.90
CA ILE A 77 21.16 19.91 4.51
C ILE A 77 21.55 21.37 4.23
N PRO A 78 22.79 21.78 4.54
CA PRO A 78 23.22 23.17 4.46
C PRO A 78 23.48 23.66 3.04
N ARG A 79 23.87 22.76 2.12
CA ARG A 79 24.16 23.07 0.71
C ARG A 79 23.66 21.95 -0.20
N VAL A 80 23.34 22.32 -1.45
CA VAL A 80 22.88 21.40 -2.51
C VAL A 80 23.99 20.40 -2.90
N PHE A 81 25.25 20.73 -2.67
CA PHE A 81 26.41 19.85 -2.89
C PHE A 81 27.08 19.50 -1.56
N CYS A 82 26.47 18.60 -0.80
CA CYS A 82 27.03 18.05 0.42
C CYS A 82 26.89 16.51 0.38
N GLY A 83 27.61 15.80 1.25
CA GLY A 83 27.51 14.33 1.29
C GLY A 83 26.06 13.85 1.44
N GLU A 84 25.26 14.56 2.23
CA GLU A 84 23.85 14.23 2.52
C GLU A 84 22.93 14.45 1.32
N SER A 85 23.19 15.46 0.48
CA SER A 85 22.40 15.67 -0.72
C SER A 85 22.68 14.58 -1.77
N LEU A 86 23.91 14.08 -1.83
CA LEU A 86 24.24 12.91 -2.65
C LEU A 86 23.49 11.66 -2.18
N PHE A 87 23.43 11.41 -0.86
CA PHE A 87 22.62 10.30 -0.33
C PHE A 87 21.12 10.48 -0.60
N LEU A 88 20.58 11.70 -0.54
CA LEU A 88 19.17 11.94 -0.91
C LEU A 88 18.89 11.61 -2.38
N VAL A 89 19.79 11.99 -3.28
CA VAL A 89 19.71 11.62 -4.70
C VAL A 89 19.83 10.12 -4.87
N LEU A 90 20.74 9.46 -4.15
CA LEU A 90 20.91 8.01 -4.18
C LEU A 90 19.65 7.29 -3.67
N VAL A 91 18.96 7.80 -2.65
CA VAL A 91 17.66 7.29 -2.21
C VAL A 91 16.63 7.46 -3.33
N ALA A 92 16.57 8.62 -3.99
CA ALA A 92 15.63 8.86 -5.09
C ALA A 92 15.83 7.88 -6.25
N ILE A 93 17.08 7.66 -6.66
CA ILE A 93 17.45 6.70 -7.72
C ILE A 93 17.09 5.27 -7.28
N SER A 94 17.44 4.89 -6.06
CA SER A 94 17.15 3.55 -5.52
C SER A 94 15.64 3.29 -5.44
N LEU A 95 14.85 4.32 -5.17
CA LEU A 95 13.39 4.24 -5.11
C LEU A 95 12.77 4.05 -6.50
N VAL A 96 13.27 4.75 -7.52
CA VAL A 96 12.86 4.52 -8.93
C VAL A 96 13.24 3.11 -9.38
N ALA A 97 14.48 2.69 -9.13
CA ALA A 97 14.94 1.34 -9.45
C ALA A 97 14.09 0.27 -8.75
N ARG A 98 13.71 0.52 -7.50
CA ARG A 98 12.82 -0.35 -6.73
C ARG A 98 11.43 -0.44 -7.33
N THR A 99 10.79 0.69 -7.66
CA THR A 99 9.46 0.67 -8.27
C THR A 99 9.49 -0.04 -9.63
N TYR A 100 10.52 0.17 -10.45
CA TYR A 100 10.66 -0.54 -11.73
C TYR A 100 10.82 -2.06 -11.54
N ALA A 101 11.65 -2.46 -10.56
CA ALA A 101 11.81 -3.85 -10.16
C ALA A 101 10.49 -4.49 -9.70
N ASP A 102 9.68 -3.77 -8.93
CA ASP A 102 8.36 -4.21 -8.48
C ASP A 102 7.39 -4.36 -9.69
N VAL A 103 7.40 -3.42 -10.64
CA VAL A 103 6.58 -3.53 -11.87
C VAL A 103 7.01 -4.70 -12.75
N TRP A 104 8.32 -4.93 -12.89
CA TRP A 104 8.87 -6.07 -13.63
C TRP A 104 8.49 -7.40 -12.98
N MET A 105 8.57 -7.46 -11.64
CA MET A 105 8.15 -8.61 -10.86
C MET A 105 6.68 -8.95 -11.12
N ILE A 106 5.78 -7.96 -11.09
CA ILE A 106 4.35 -8.16 -11.37
C ILE A 106 4.14 -8.78 -12.76
N HIS A 107 4.81 -8.24 -13.79
CA HIS A 107 4.67 -8.75 -15.16
C HIS A 107 5.17 -10.20 -15.27
N THR A 108 6.35 -10.49 -14.73
CA THR A 108 6.91 -11.85 -14.75
C THR A 108 6.02 -12.84 -13.99
N THR A 109 5.48 -12.45 -12.83
CA THR A 109 4.54 -13.30 -12.08
C THR A 109 3.27 -13.58 -12.87
N THR A 110 2.66 -12.57 -13.50
CA THR A 110 1.47 -12.78 -14.35
C THR A 110 1.77 -13.66 -15.56
N SER A 111 2.97 -13.57 -16.16
CA SER A 111 3.39 -14.47 -17.24
C SER A 111 3.54 -15.92 -16.75
N VAL A 112 4.09 -16.13 -15.55
CA VAL A 112 4.15 -17.46 -14.92
C VAL A 112 2.74 -18.01 -14.69
N GLU A 113 1.82 -17.22 -14.12
CA GLU A 113 0.42 -17.61 -13.91
C GLU A 113 -0.27 -17.97 -15.23
N SER A 114 -0.05 -17.18 -16.28
CA SER A 114 -0.61 -17.41 -17.61
C SER A 114 -0.07 -18.69 -18.24
N ALA A 115 1.23 -19.00 -18.05
CA ALA A 115 1.84 -20.24 -18.51
C ALA A 115 1.29 -21.49 -17.79
N ILE A 116 1.00 -21.37 -16.49
CA ILE A 116 0.35 -22.43 -15.70
C ILE A 116 -1.06 -22.70 -16.24
N ILE A 117 -1.85 -21.64 -16.47
CA ILE A 117 -3.23 -21.76 -17.00
C ILE A 117 -3.21 -22.33 -18.43
N GLY A 118 -2.28 -21.87 -19.27
CA GLY A 118 -2.10 -22.33 -20.65
C GLY A 118 -1.46 -23.72 -20.79
N ARG A 119 -1.16 -24.41 -19.67
CA ARG A 119 -0.56 -25.77 -19.63
C ARG A 119 0.70 -25.93 -20.49
N SER A 120 1.47 -24.86 -20.68
CA SER A 120 2.67 -24.86 -21.52
C SER A 120 3.94 -25.03 -20.69
N SER A 121 4.47 -26.25 -20.64
CA SER A 121 5.64 -26.58 -19.82
C SER A 121 6.93 -25.85 -20.21
N ILE A 122 7.05 -25.43 -21.48
CA ILE A 122 8.23 -24.71 -22.00
C ILE A 122 8.23 -23.25 -21.53
N LEU A 123 7.13 -22.53 -21.81
CA LEU A 123 6.93 -21.15 -21.36
C LEU A 123 6.99 -21.03 -19.83
N PHE A 124 6.45 -22.02 -19.11
CA PHE A 124 6.56 -22.06 -17.65
C PHE A 124 8.02 -22.14 -17.18
N LYS A 125 8.82 -23.05 -17.74
CA LYS A 125 10.25 -23.20 -17.37
C LYS A 125 11.05 -21.95 -17.70
N GLU A 126 10.81 -21.32 -18.85
CA GLU A 126 11.48 -20.07 -19.26
C GLU A 126 11.12 -18.89 -18.35
N CYS A 127 9.83 -18.70 -18.05
CA CYS A 127 9.39 -17.63 -17.16
C CYS A 127 9.92 -17.84 -15.72
N LEU A 128 9.93 -19.09 -15.24
CA LEU A 128 10.43 -19.44 -13.92
C LEU A 128 11.96 -19.25 -13.82
N SER A 129 12.72 -19.66 -14.83
CA SER A 129 14.18 -19.47 -14.83
C SER A 129 14.54 -17.99 -14.89
N ARG A 130 13.85 -17.20 -15.73
CA ARG A 130 14.00 -15.74 -15.78
C ARG A 130 13.71 -15.07 -14.44
N PHE A 131 12.68 -15.54 -13.73
CA PHE A 131 12.36 -15.08 -12.39
C PHE A 131 13.46 -15.42 -11.37
N ALA A 132 13.96 -16.66 -11.39
CA ALA A 132 15.01 -17.13 -10.50
C ALA A 132 16.32 -16.35 -10.67
N TYR A 133 16.76 -16.09 -11.90
CA TYR A 133 17.98 -15.31 -12.16
C TYR A 133 17.87 -13.85 -11.72
N ALA A 134 16.67 -13.27 -11.75
CA ALA A 134 16.44 -11.90 -11.31
C ALA A 134 16.36 -11.75 -9.78
N MET A 135 16.06 -12.81 -9.02
CA MET A 135 15.86 -12.72 -7.56
C MET A 135 17.02 -12.05 -6.80
N PRO A 136 18.30 -12.39 -7.03
CA PRO A 136 19.40 -11.75 -6.29
C PRO A 136 19.48 -10.25 -6.56
N LEU A 137 19.25 -9.83 -7.81
CA LEU A 137 19.25 -8.42 -8.19
C LEU A 137 18.08 -7.67 -7.52
N LEU A 138 16.88 -8.26 -7.51
CA LEU A 138 15.71 -7.69 -6.84
C LEU A 138 15.93 -7.53 -5.33
N ALA A 139 16.56 -8.54 -4.70
CA ALA A 139 16.93 -8.50 -3.29
C ALA A 139 18.00 -7.43 -3.02
N PHE A 140 18.99 -7.30 -3.90
CA PHE A 140 20.02 -6.28 -3.80
C PHE A 140 19.43 -4.87 -3.84
N VAL A 141 18.60 -4.54 -4.84
CA VAL A 141 17.95 -3.22 -4.97
C VAL A 141 17.13 -2.87 -3.71
N ASN A 142 16.43 -3.85 -3.12
CA ASN A 142 15.69 -3.63 -1.87
C ASN A 142 16.60 -3.25 -0.70
N ASN A 143 17.69 -4.00 -0.52
CA ASN A 143 18.59 -3.81 0.60
C ASN A 143 19.48 -2.59 0.41
N ALA A 144 19.84 -2.24 -0.83
CA ALA A 144 20.53 -1.00 -1.17
C ALA A 144 19.69 0.23 -0.79
N LEU A 145 18.38 0.22 -1.07
CA LEU A 145 17.48 1.28 -0.65
C LEU A 145 17.46 1.41 0.89
N LYS A 146 17.30 0.29 1.62
CA LYS A 146 17.30 0.29 3.10
C LYS A 146 18.61 0.85 3.67
N TYR A 147 19.74 0.35 3.18
CA TYR A 147 21.07 0.81 3.58
C TYR A 147 21.24 2.32 3.37
N THR A 148 20.86 2.83 2.19
CA THR A 148 21.00 4.25 1.86
C THR A 148 20.17 5.14 2.79
N VAL A 149 18.98 4.67 3.19
CA VAL A 149 18.10 5.39 4.11
C VAL A 149 18.66 5.38 5.53
N ASP A 150 19.19 4.26 6.00
CA ASP A 150 19.76 4.18 7.35
C ASP A 150 21.07 4.96 7.48
N GLU A 151 21.90 4.97 6.44
CA GLU A 151 23.10 5.81 6.37
C GLU A 151 22.72 7.31 6.37
N LEU A 152 21.62 7.69 5.70
CA LEU A 152 21.10 9.05 5.73
C LEU A 152 20.64 9.46 7.15
N LYS A 153 19.95 8.56 7.88
CA LYS A 153 19.56 8.79 9.28
C LYS A 153 20.76 9.07 10.17
N LEU A 154 21.81 8.26 10.04
CA LEU A 154 23.04 8.40 10.82
C LEU A 154 23.73 9.74 10.56
N ARG A 155 23.81 10.17 9.30
CA ARG A 155 24.40 11.45 8.93
C ARG A 155 23.62 12.64 9.44
N PHE A 156 22.29 12.58 9.34
CA PHE A 156 21.40 13.59 9.93
C PHE A 156 21.60 13.70 11.44
N ARG A 157 21.64 12.56 12.15
CA ARG A 157 21.94 12.52 13.58
C ARG A 157 23.29 13.15 13.90
N LYS A 158 24.37 12.70 13.23
CA LYS A 158 25.73 13.22 13.44
C LYS A 158 25.78 14.74 13.30
N ARG A 159 25.21 15.28 12.22
CA ARG A 159 25.25 16.72 11.96
C ARG A 159 24.43 17.52 12.95
N LEU A 160 23.20 17.09 13.24
CA LEU A 160 22.32 17.83 14.14
C LEU A 160 22.85 17.79 15.57
N SER A 161 23.32 16.63 16.04
CA SER A 161 23.92 16.50 17.37
C SER A 161 25.16 17.39 17.50
N LEU A 162 26.11 17.36 16.57
CA LEU A 162 27.30 18.22 16.63
C LEU A 162 26.93 19.70 16.65
N HIS A 163 25.99 20.13 15.80
CA HIS A 163 25.53 21.52 15.78
C HIS A 163 24.87 21.95 17.10
N LEU A 164 24.06 21.07 17.71
CA LEU A 164 23.42 21.36 18.98
C LEU A 164 24.41 21.37 20.15
N TYR A 165 25.40 20.47 20.16
CA TYR A 165 26.45 20.48 21.17
C TYR A 165 27.33 21.74 21.07
N ASP A 166 27.68 22.16 19.86
CA ASP A 166 28.43 23.41 19.65
C ASP A 166 27.68 24.65 20.18
N GLN A 167 26.35 24.67 20.05
CA GLN A 167 25.52 25.76 20.59
C GLN A 167 25.32 25.64 22.11
N TYR A 168 25.10 24.43 22.61
CA TYR A 168 24.87 24.16 24.03
C TYR A 168 26.11 24.50 24.87
N LEU A 169 27.29 24.18 24.37
CA LEU A 169 28.58 24.46 25.01
C LEU A 169 29.13 25.86 24.68
N LYS A 170 28.36 26.71 23.98
CA LYS A 170 28.79 28.08 23.68
C LYS A 170 28.64 28.97 24.91
N GLY A 171 29.77 29.32 25.53
CA GLY A 171 29.79 30.16 26.74
C GLY A 171 29.13 29.49 27.94
N TYR A 172 28.26 30.21 28.65
CA TYR A 172 27.52 29.70 29.82
C TYR A 172 26.10 29.21 29.49
N THR A 173 25.80 28.92 28.22
CA THR A 173 24.46 28.54 27.75
C THR A 173 23.94 27.28 28.46
N TYR A 174 24.80 26.28 28.69
CA TYR A 174 24.44 25.06 29.43
C TYR A 174 23.91 25.33 30.84
N TYR A 175 24.47 26.34 31.52
CA TYR A 175 24.02 26.76 32.86
C TYR A 175 22.74 27.58 32.78
N GLN A 176 22.66 28.51 31.82
CA GLN A 176 21.47 29.36 31.63
C GLN A 176 20.22 28.52 31.33
N ILE A 177 20.32 27.52 30.46
CA ILE A 177 19.15 26.71 30.09
C ILE A 177 18.76 25.75 31.24
N ASN A 178 19.70 25.18 31.99
CA ASN A 178 19.36 24.28 33.10
C ASN A 178 18.82 25.00 34.35
N THR A 179 19.36 26.17 34.67
CA THR A 179 19.11 26.82 35.97
C THR A 179 18.27 28.09 35.86
N LEU A 180 18.40 28.86 34.79
CA LEU A 180 17.77 30.19 34.66
C LEU A 180 16.52 30.17 33.76
N ASP A 181 16.42 29.22 32.82
CA ASP A 181 15.33 29.14 31.86
C ASP A 181 14.47 27.89 32.04
N SER A 182 13.34 28.02 32.74
CA SER A 182 12.40 26.93 32.97
C SER A 182 11.52 26.58 31.75
N ARG A 183 11.71 27.25 30.60
CA ARG A 183 10.91 26.96 29.39
C ARG A 183 11.29 25.66 28.71
N ILE A 184 12.51 25.16 28.92
CA ILE A 184 13.02 23.93 28.30
C ILE A 184 13.31 22.91 29.41
N SER A 185 12.38 21.99 29.64
CA SER A 185 12.57 20.87 30.56
C SER A 185 13.30 19.70 29.88
N ASN A 186 14.11 18.94 30.64
CA ASN A 186 14.74 17.68 30.21
C ASN A 186 15.67 17.82 28.98
N ILE A 187 16.66 18.71 29.09
CA ILE A 187 17.63 19.02 28.01
C ILE A 187 18.51 17.80 27.67
N ASP A 188 18.84 17.00 28.67
CA ASP A 188 19.56 15.74 28.54
C ASP A 188 18.80 14.76 27.62
N GLN A 189 17.48 14.61 27.82
CA GLN A 189 16.63 13.82 26.94
C GLN A 189 16.54 14.45 25.54
N LEU A 190 16.44 15.78 25.45
CA LEU A 190 16.34 16.50 24.18
C LEU A 190 17.57 16.27 23.29
N LEU A 191 18.78 16.45 23.84
CA LEU A 191 20.04 16.34 23.12
C LEU A 191 20.38 14.89 22.72
N THR A 192 19.93 13.91 23.50
CA THR A 192 20.27 12.49 23.31
C THR A 192 19.22 11.73 22.52
N GLN A 193 18.00 11.61 23.06
CA GLN A 193 16.95 10.74 22.52
C GLN A 193 16.09 11.43 21.48
N ASP A 194 15.69 12.68 21.71
CA ASP A 194 14.72 13.34 20.85
C ASP A 194 15.35 13.77 19.51
N VAL A 195 16.64 14.15 19.51
CA VAL A 195 17.42 14.38 18.29
C VAL A 195 17.49 13.11 17.42
N GLU A 196 17.74 11.96 18.04
CA GLU A 196 17.76 10.67 17.33
C GLU A 196 16.40 10.34 16.70
N LYS A 197 15.33 10.45 17.50
CA LYS A 197 13.95 10.21 17.03
C LYS A 197 13.56 11.18 15.92
N PHE A 198 13.94 12.45 16.04
CA PHE A 198 13.67 13.47 15.03
C PHE A 198 14.37 13.15 13.70
N CYS A 199 15.68 12.87 13.71
CA CYS A 199 16.43 12.56 12.50
C CYS A 199 15.92 11.30 11.81
N THR A 200 15.59 10.26 12.58
CA THR A 200 14.98 9.03 12.07
C THR A 200 13.64 9.32 11.41
N SER A 201 12.77 10.06 12.11
CA SER A 201 11.44 10.41 11.60
C SER A 201 11.49 11.27 10.34
N VAL A 202 12.45 12.21 10.23
CA VAL A 202 12.61 13.05 9.04
C VAL A 202 13.04 12.23 7.82
N ALA A 203 14.00 11.32 7.99
CA ALA A 203 14.45 10.45 6.91
C ALA A 203 13.35 9.45 6.48
N ASP A 204 12.65 8.86 7.44
CA ASP A 204 11.52 7.95 7.16
C ASP A 204 10.34 8.70 6.54
N LEU A 205 10.11 9.96 6.89
CA LEU A 205 9.07 10.78 6.26
C LEU A 205 9.33 10.96 4.76
N TYR A 206 10.58 11.18 4.36
CA TYR A 206 10.97 11.31 2.96
C TYR A 206 10.62 10.04 2.16
N THR A 207 10.97 8.86 2.67
CA THR A 207 10.73 7.58 1.98
C THR A 207 9.25 7.19 1.99
N ASN A 208 8.57 7.37 3.12
CA ASN A 208 7.16 7.05 3.29
C ASN A 208 6.22 7.93 2.43
N ILE A 209 6.66 9.13 2.05
CA ILE A 209 5.92 9.98 1.11
C ILE A 209 6.35 9.69 -0.33
N SER A 210 7.66 9.66 -0.60
CA SER A 210 8.17 9.56 -1.98
C SER A 210 7.81 8.24 -2.65
N LYS A 211 7.79 7.14 -1.90
CA LYS A 211 7.49 5.80 -2.45
C LYS A 211 6.04 5.71 -2.97
N PRO A 212 4.99 5.93 -2.16
CA PRO A 212 3.62 5.93 -2.66
C PRO A 212 3.38 6.92 -3.80
N CYS A 213 3.99 8.12 -3.74
CA CYS A 213 3.88 9.09 -4.83
C CYS A 213 4.45 8.55 -6.15
N MET A 214 5.64 7.95 -6.12
CA MET A 214 6.26 7.34 -7.29
C MET A 214 5.41 6.19 -7.85
N ASP A 215 4.93 5.31 -6.98
CA ASP A 215 4.09 4.16 -7.35
C ASP A 215 2.79 4.64 -8.01
N ILE A 216 2.11 5.64 -7.45
CA ILE A 216 0.89 6.23 -8.03
C ILE A 216 1.18 6.78 -9.44
N VAL A 217 2.27 7.51 -9.62
CA VAL A 217 2.63 8.09 -10.94
C VAL A 217 2.89 7.00 -11.98
N ILE A 218 3.67 5.98 -11.62
CA ILE A 218 4.03 4.90 -12.54
C ILE A 218 2.81 4.03 -12.88
N TYR A 219 2.01 3.63 -11.89
CA TYR A 219 0.82 2.82 -12.12
C TYR A 219 -0.28 3.60 -12.87
N ALA A 220 -0.46 4.89 -12.58
CA ALA A 220 -1.40 5.73 -13.33
C ALA A 220 -1.00 5.81 -14.81
N ARG A 221 0.29 5.99 -15.12
CA ARG A 221 0.78 5.97 -16.52
C ARG A 221 0.56 4.62 -17.18
N LYS A 222 0.92 3.51 -16.51
CA LYS A 222 0.79 2.16 -17.06
C LYS A 222 -0.68 1.78 -17.32
N LEU A 223 -1.58 2.16 -16.41
CA LEU A 223 -3.02 1.92 -16.53
C LEU A 223 -3.69 2.87 -17.55
N SER A 224 -3.20 4.11 -17.68
CA SER A 224 -3.67 5.03 -18.72
C SER A 224 -3.35 4.54 -20.13
N GLY A 225 -2.24 3.81 -20.31
CA GLY A 225 -1.89 3.21 -21.59
C GLY A 225 -2.84 2.09 -22.02
N THR A 226 -3.54 1.45 -21.09
CA THR A 226 -4.44 0.31 -21.38
C THR A 226 -5.92 0.68 -21.39
N ILE A 227 -6.37 1.52 -20.45
CA ILE A 227 -7.80 1.86 -20.21
C ILE A 227 -8.12 3.33 -20.60
N GLY A 228 -7.10 4.13 -20.92
CA GLY A 228 -7.22 5.58 -21.06
C GLY A 228 -7.23 6.30 -19.72
N LEU A 229 -7.24 7.65 -19.75
CA LEU A 229 -7.05 8.49 -18.57
C LEU A 229 -8.19 8.39 -17.53
N SER A 230 -9.38 7.96 -17.95
CA SER A 230 -10.58 7.87 -17.11
C SER A 230 -10.42 6.86 -15.97
N GLY A 231 -9.77 5.72 -16.19
CA GLY A 231 -9.54 4.69 -15.17
C GLY A 231 -8.66 5.17 -14.01
N PRO A 232 -7.41 5.60 -14.27
CA PRO A 232 -6.53 6.16 -13.24
C PRO A 232 -7.13 7.36 -12.51
N SER A 233 -7.85 8.24 -13.20
CA SER A 233 -8.46 9.42 -12.58
C SER A 233 -9.49 9.05 -11.49
N LEU A 234 -10.29 8.01 -11.71
CA LEU A 234 -11.26 7.53 -10.73
C LEU A 234 -10.58 6.92 -9.50
N LEU A 235 -9.49 6.19 -9.68
CA LEU A 235 -8.70 5.64 -8.57
C LEU A 235 -8.04 6.73 -7.73
N VAL A 236 -7.46 7.75 -8.37
CA VAL A 236 -6.86 8.90 -7.69
C VAL A 236 -7.93 9.71 -6.95
N LEU A 237 -9.10 9.93 -7.57
CA LEU A 237 -10.23 10.60 -6.92
C LEU A 237 -10.69 9.84 -5.67
N TYR A 238 -10.84 8.52 -5.78
CA TYR A 238 -11.17 7.67 -4.65
C TYR A 238 -10.13 7.79 -3.53
N LEU A 239 -8.83 7.72 -3.86
CA LEU A 239 -7.74 7.85 -2.90
C LEU A 239 -7.80 9.20 -2.14
N ILE A 240 -8.05 10.30 -2.85
CA ILE A 240 -8.16 11.64 -2.24
C ILE A 240 -9.37 11.69 -1.31
N CYS A 241 -10.55 11.24 -1.77
CA CYS A 241 -11.77 11.24 -0.97
C CYS A 241 -11.61 10.37 0.29
N ALA A 242 -11.13 9.14 0.15
CA ALA A 242 -10.86 8.24 1.25
C ALA A 242 -9.83 8.83 2.22
N GLY A 243 -8.74 9.42 1.72
CA GLY A 243 -7.71 10.08 2.52
C GLY A 243 -8.26 11.22 3.36
N LEU A 244 -9.12 12.08 2.80
CA LEU A 244 -9.76 13.17 3.53
C LEU A 244 -10.70 12.68 4.64
N VAL A 245 -11.51 11.66 4.36
CA VAL A 245 -12.42 11.05 5.34
C VAL A 245 -11.63 10.41 6.47
N LEU A 246 -10.65 9.57 6.16
CA LEU A 246 -9.82 8.90 7.16
C LEU A 246 -9.02 9.89 8.02
N THR A 247 -8.48 10.95 7.42
CA THR A 247 -7.75 11.99 8.15
C THR A 247 -8.65 12.71 9.16
N ARG A 248 -9.90 13.02 8.77
CA ARG A 248 -10.87 13.62 9.70
C ARG A 248 -11.23 12.68 10.86
N LEU A 249 -11.43 11.40 10.57
CA LEU A 249 -11.75 10.39 11.58
C LEU A 249 -10.58 10.12 12.53
N ARG A 250 -9.33 10.27 12.06
CA ARG A 250 -8.11 10.06 12.85
C ARG A 250 -7.72 11.24 13.75
N ARG A 251 -8.23 12.46 13.48
CA ARG A 251 -7.94 13.69 14.22
C ARG A 251 -7.95 13.58 15.76
N PRO A 252 -8.89 12.90 16.43
CA PRO A 252 -8.89 12.80 17.89
C PRO A 252 -7.70 12.02 18.49
N ILE A 253 -7.00 11.17 17.72
CA ILE A 253 -5.86 10.38 18.23
C ILE A 253 -4.78 11.29 18.81
N GLY A 254 -4.46 12.39 18.13
CA GLY A 254 -3.42 13.31 18.59
C GLY A 254 -3.71 13.85 20.00
N ARG A 255 -4.97 14.21 20.28
CA ARG A 255 -5.39 14.67 21.63
C ARG A 255 -5.27 13.56 22.67
N MET A 256 -5.61 12.33 22.30
CA MET A 256 -5.47 11.18 23.20
C MET A 256 -4.00 10.85 23.49
N THR A 257 -3.10 10.99 22.51
CA THR A 257 -1.66 10.78 22.71
C THR A 257 -1.04 11.85 23.61
N VAL A 258 -1.48 13.11 23.49
CA VAL A 258 -1.02 14.17 24.43
C VAL A 258 -1.47 13.86 25.86
N ALA A 259 -2.74 13.47 26.04
CA ALA A 259 -3.24 13.06 27.36
C ALA A 259 -2.49 11.83 27.91
N GLU A 260 -2.11 10.88 27.05
CA GLU A 260 -1.28 9.72 27.43
C GLU A 260 0.07 10.16 28.00
N GLN A 261 0.76 11.07 27.32
CA GLN A 261 2.04 11.62 27.77
C GLN A 261 1.91 12.40 29.09
N GLN A 262 0.80 13.12 29.29
CA GLN A 262 0.53 13.81 30.55
C GLN A 262 0.35 12.83 31.72
N PHE A 263 -0.45 11.78 31.56
CA PHE A 263 -0.62 10.76 32.59
C PHE A 263 0.67 9.97 32.87
N GLU A 264 1.44 9.67 31.83
CA GLU A 264 2.75 9.02 31.98
C GLU A 264 3.74 9.94 32.70
N GLY A 265 3.73 11.24 32.39
CA GLY A 265 4.51 12.27 33.08
C GLY A 265 4.14 12.41 34.55
N GLU A 266 2.84 12.46 34.88
CA GLU A 266 2.35 12.48 36.27
C GLU A 266 2.81 11.23 37.03
N PHE A 267 2.70 10.05 36.42
CA PHE A 267 3.16 8.80 37.03
C PHE A 267 4.68 8.78 37.26
N ARG A 268 5.48 9.25 36.29
CA ARG A 268 6.94 9.38 36.44
C ARG A 268 7.31 10.39 37.52
N TYR A 269 6.59 11.51 37.60
CA TYR A 269 6.81 12.52 38.64
C TYR A 269 6.57 11.95 40.05
N VAL A 270 5.48 11.21 40.26
CA VAL A 270 5.21 10.55 41.55
C VAL A 270 6.35 9.59 41.94
N ASN A 271 6.86 8.81 40.99
CA ASN A 271 8.00 7.92 41.24
C ASN A 271 9.29 8.70 41.53
N SER A 272 9.57 9.76 40.79
CA SER A 272 10.73 10.62 41.03
C SER A 272 10.68 11.22 42.43
N ARG A 273 9.50 11.71 42.85
CA ARG A 273 9.28 12.26 44.20
C ARG A 273 9.55 11.22 45.29
N LEU A 274 9.09 9.99 45.09
CA LEU A 274 9.36 8.88 46.03
C LEU A 274 10.87 8.64 46.17
N VAL A 275 11.63 8.71 45.08
CA VAL A 275 13.09 8.53 45.10
C VAL A 275 13.78 9.69 45.81
N THR A 276 13.40 10.94 45.49
CA THR A 276 14.03 12.14 46.09
C THR A 276 13.78 12.24 47.59
N ASN A 277 12.58 11.89 48.05
CA ASN A 277 12.16 12.05 49.45
C ASN A 277 12.09 10.71 50.19
N CYS A 278 12.88 9.71 49.77
CA CYS A 278 12.79 8.35 50.29
C CYS A 278 13.12 8.27 51.79
N GLU A 279 14.06 9.08 52.27
CA GLU A 279 14.47 9.16 53.68
C GLU A 279 13.34 9.68 54.58
N GLU A 280 12.68 10.77 54.18
CA GLU A 280 11.55 11.34 54.91
C GLU A 280 10.39 10.35 55.00
N ILE A 281 10.08 9.69 53.88
CA ILE A 281 8.99 8.71 53.80
C ILE A 281 9.29 7.49 54.68
N ALA A 282 10.55 7.03 54.70
CA ALA A 282 10.99 5.94 55.55
C ALA A 282 10.90 6.32 57.04
N PHE A 283 11.32 7.54 57.39
CA PHE A 283 11.27 8.06 58.76
C PHE A 283 9.83 8.10 59.31
N TYR A 284 8.87 8.54 58.50
CA TYR A 284 7.45 8.58 58.88
C TYR A 284 6.67 7.27 58.66
N ASN A 285 7.34 6.17 58.25
CA ASN A 285 6.69 4.89 57.92
C ASN A 285 5.53 5.05 56.89
N GLY A 286 5.71 5.97 55.93
CA GLY A 286 4.70 6.40 54.96
C GLY A 286 4.38 5.42 53.83
N SER A 287 5.00 4.23 53.79
CA SER A 287 4.98 3.30 52.65
C SER A 287 3.58 2.90 52.19
N ARG A 288 2.63 2.70 53.10
CA ARG A 288 1.24 2.36 52.73
C ARG A 288 0.55 3.51 51.98
N ARG A 289 0.82 4.75 52.38
CA ARG A 289 0.23 5.96 51.78
C ARG A 289 0.82 6.20 50.39
N GLU A 290 2.14 6.13 50.26
CA GLU A 290 2.82 6.23 48.96
C GLU A 290 2.39 5.14 47.98
N LYS A 291 2.23 3.89 48.45
CA LYS A 291 1.69 2.80 47.63
C LYS A 291 0.29 3.12 47.07
N MET A 292 -0.58 3.74 47.87
CA MET A 292 -1.92 4.13 47.39
C MET A 292 -1.84 5.24 46.34
N ILE A 293 -0.97 6.23 46.52
CA ILE A 293 -0.77 7.34 45.57
C ILE A 293 -0.25 6.82 44.22
N ILE A 294 0.78 5.97 44.24
CA ILE A 294 1.35 5.37 43.03
C ILE A 294 0.31 4.51 42.30
N ARG A 295 -0.45 3.70 43.06
CA ARG A 295 -1.50 2.86 42.48
C ARG A 295 -2.59 3.68 41.82
N ASP A 296 -3.04 4.77 42.44
CA ASP A 296 -4.05 5.65 41.87
C ASP A 296 -3.56 6.32 40.57
N GLY A 297 -2.34 6.86 40.56
CA GLY A 297 -1.72 7.41 39.35
C GLY A 297 -1.61 6.37 38.21
N PHE A 298 -1.24 5.14 38.56
CA PHE A 298 -1.17 4.03 37.59
C PHE A 298 -2.55 3.62 37.05
N GLU A 299 -3.58 3.55 37.89
CA GLU A 299 -4.94 3.20 37.45
C GLU A 299 -5.53 4.24 36.49
N ARG A 300 -5.27 5.54 36.72
CA ARG A 300 -5.65 6.61 35.78
C ARG A 300 -4.98 6.42 34.41
N LEU A 301 -3.68 6.10 34.39
CA LEU A 301 -2.94 5.81 33.16
C LEU A 301 -3.53 4.59 32.43
N ILE A 302 -3.76 3.48 33.14
CA ILE A 302 -4.32 2.25 32.55
C ILE A 302 -5.72 2.48 31.97
N LYS A 303 -6.56 3.26 32.64
CA LYS A 303 -7.89 3.62 32.16
C LYS A 303 -7.84 4.38 30.83
N HIS A 304 -6.91 5.33 30.72
CA HIS A 304 -6.68 6.07 29.47
C HIS A 304 -6.17 5.16 28.35
N LEU A 305 -5.14 4.34 28.64
CA LEU A 305 -4.58 3.39 27.69
C LEU A 305 -5.64 2.42 27.15
N ARG A 306 -6.53 1.91 28.02
CA ARG A 306 -7.63 1.03 27.59
C ARG A 306 -8.60 1.73 26.64
N SER A 307 -8.96 2.98 26.92
CA SER A 307 -9.83 3.78 26.03
C SER A 307 -9.18 3.97 24.65
N LEU A 308 -7.87 4.24 24.64
CA LEU A 308 -7.09 4.40 23.43
C LEU A 308 -6.96 3.10 22.63
N ILE A 309 -6.80 1.94 23.27
CA ILE A 309 -6.81 0.62 22.59
C ILE A 309 -8.16 0.37 21.90
N ILE A 310 -9.28 0.61 22.58
CA ILE A 310 -10.62 0.43 21.98
C ILE A 310 -10.81 1.40 20.80
N PHE A 311 -10.36 2.64 20.94
CA PHE A 311 -10.42 3.61 19.84
C PHE A 311 -9.60 3.16 18.63
N ARG A 312 -8.36 2.68 18.85
CA ARG A 312 -7.49 2.14 17.80
C ARG A 312 -8.11 0.92 17.12
N LEU A 313 -8.80 0.05 17.85
CA LEU A 313 -9.51 -1.10 17.29
C LEU A 313 -10.61 -0.64 16.31
N VAL A 314 -11.50 0.25 16.75
CA VAL A 314 -12.61 0.75 15.92
C VAL A 314 -12.08 1.47 14.67
N MET A 315 -11.07 2.33 14.85
CA MET A 315 -10.42 3.01 13.73
C MET A 315 -9.72 2.03 12.78
N GLY A 316 -9.08 0.98 13.30
CA GLY A 316 -8.46 -0.07 12.49
C GLY A 316 -9.47 -0.83 11.63
N CYS A 317 -10.68 -1.08 12.15
CA CYS A 317 -11.79 -1.64 11.38
C CYS A 317 -12.22 -0.70 10.24
N ILE A 318 -12.41 0.59 10.54
CA ILE A 318 -12.80 1.59 9.54
C ILE A 318 -11.72 1.74 8.46
N ASP A 319 -10.46 1.85 8.87
CA ASP A 319 -9.30 1.91 7.97
C ASP A 319 -9.29 0.69 7.04
N SER A 320 -9.53 -0.51 7.56
CA SER A 320 -9.58 -1.74 6.74
C SER A 320 -10.75 -1.73 5.73
N VAL A 321 -11.94 -1.27 6.15
CA VAL A 321 -13.10 -1.19 5.25
C VAL A 321 -12.85 -0.21 4.11
N ILE A 322 -12.40 1.00 4.42
CA ILE A 322 -12.20 2.06 3.44
C ILE A 322 -10.94 1.80 2.59
N ALA A 323 -9.79 1.61 3.23
CA ALA A 323 -8.52 1.52 2.50
C ALA A 323 -8.33 0.19 1.75
N LYS A 324 -8.90 -0.92 2.26
CA LYS A 324 -8.74 -2.25 1.64
C LYS A 324 -9.98 -2.66 0.85
N TYR A 325 -11.11 -2.87 1.52
CA TYR A 325 -12.26 -3.54 0.88
C TYR A 325 -12.96 -2.68 -0.16
N ILE A 326 -13.32 -1.43 0.17
CA ILE A 326 -13.95 -0.52 -0.80
C ILE A 326 -12.97 -0.20 -1.94
N SER A 327 -11.68 -0.01 -1.63
CA SER A 327 -10.63 0.19 -2.64
C SER A 327 -10.57 -0.96 -3.65
N THR A 328 -10.61 -2.21 -3.20
CA THR A 328 -10.65 -3.38 -4.09
C THR A 328 -11.90 -3.41 -4.96
N CYS A 329 -13.08 -3.05 -4.43
CA CYS A 329 -14.31 -2.94 -5.23
C CYS A 329 -14.18 -1.88 -6.34
N VAL A 330 -13.63 -0.70 -6.02
CA VAL A 330 -13.38 0.35 -7.02
C VAL A 330 -12.36 -0.14 -8.06
N GLY A 331 -11.32 -0.86 -7.62
CA GLY A 331 -10.35 -1.49 -8.51
C GLY A 331 -10.99 -2.45 -9.52
N TYR A 332 -11.83 -3.38 -9.05
CA TYR A 332 -12.55 -4.30 -9.95
C TYR A 332 -13.47 -3.58 -10.92
N TYR A 333 -14.16 -2.52 -10.47
CA TYR A 333 -14.99 -1.71 -11.35
C TYR A 333 -14.17 -1.00 -12.45
N VAL A 334 -13.01 -0.42 -12.10
CA VAL A 334 -12.13 0.25 -13.06
C VAL A 334 -11.56 -0.74 -14.08
N VAL A 335 -11.15 -1.92 -13.62
CA VAL A 335 -10.57 -2.96 -14.48
C VAL A 335 -11.63 -3.61 -15.37
N SER A 336 -12.88 -3.76 -14.92
CA SER A 336 -13.93 -4.38 -15.72
C SER A 336 -14.51 -3.46 -16.80
N ARG A 337 -14.44 -2.15 -16.61
CA ARG A 337 -14.97 -1.15 -17.55
C ARG A 337 -14.54 -1.33 -19.02
N PRO A 338 -13.24 -1.51 -19.37
CA PRO A 338 -12.83 -1.72 -20.77
C PRO A 338 -13.35 -3.03 -21.37
N PHE A 339 -13.70 -4.03 -20.55
CA PHE A 339 -14.20 -5.33 -21.02
C PHE A 339 -15.74 -5.39 -21.10
N LEU A 340 -16.44 -4.61 -20.27
CA LEU A 340 -17.90 -4.65 -20.16
C LEU A 340 -18.61 -3.50 -20.88
N ASP A 341 -17.93 -2.37 -21.15
CA ASP A 341 -18.54 -1.21 -21.80
C ASP A 341 -18.49 -1.37 -23.34
N PRO A 342 -19.65 -1.57 -24.02
CA PRO A 342 -19.69 -1.80 -25.47
C PRO A 342 -19.20 -0.59 -26.30
N ARG A 343 -19.11 0.58 -25.67
CA ARG A 343 -18.69 1.85 -26.30
C ARG A 343 -17.18 2.04 -26.34
N TYR A 344 -16.40 1.11 -25.78
CA TYR A 344 -14.96 1.22 -25.75
C TYR A 344 -14.36 0.94 -27.14
N ALA A 345 -13.41 1.78 -27.58
CA ALA A 345 -12.87 1.80 -28.94
C ALA A 345 -12.36 0.44 -29.46
N ARG A 346 -11.96 -0.46 -28.56
CA ARG A 346 -11.53 -1.84 -28.88
C ARG A 346 -12.70 -2.73 -29.35
N HIS A 347 -13.92 -2.51 -28.86
CA HIS A 347 -15.12 -3.26 -29.26
C HIS A 347 -15.89 -2.58 -30.40
N THR A 348 -15.77 -1.26 -30.54
CA THR A 348 -16.57 -0.48 -31.51
C THR A 348 -16.12 -0.64 -32.97
N ARG A 349 -14.87 -1.06 -33.24
CA ARG A 349 -14.34 -1.09 -34.62
C ARG A 349 -14.12 -2.47 -35.22
N SER A 350 -14.02 -3.52 -34.41
CA SER A 350 -13.39 -4.75 -34.87
C SER A 350 -14.35 -5.94 -34.93
N THR A 351 -15.12 -6.16 -33.86
CA THR A 351 -15.90 -7.39 -33.76
C THR A 351 -17.19 -7.37 -34.60
N TYR A 352 -17.86 -6.22 -34.77
CA TYR A 352 -19.15 -6.20 -35.49
C TYR A 352 -19.02 -6.50 -36.98
N ASN A 353 -18.01 -5.93 -37.66
CA ASN A 353 -17.81 -6.17 -39.10
C ASN A 353 -17.28 -7.59 -39.35
N GLU A 354 -16.27 -8.04 -38.60
CA GLU A 354 -15.71 -9.39 -38.73
C GLU A 354 -16.75 -10.49 -38.38
N LEU A 355 -17.57 -10.28 -37.34
CA LEU A 355 -18.67 -11.19 -37.01
C LEU A 355 -19.80 -11.14 -38.05
N LEU A 356 -20.09 -9.98 -38.65
CA LEU A 356 -21.10 -9.86 -39.69
C LEU A 356 -20.65 -10.57 -40.98
N GLU A 357 -19.37 -10.49 -41.32
CA GLU A 357 -18.78 -11.22 -42.45
C GLU A 357 -18.85 -12.74 -42.23
N MET A 358 -18.54 -13.22 -41.02
CA MET A 358 -18.71 -14.65 -40.72
C MET A 358 -20.17 -15.07 -40.62
N ALA A 359 -21.07 -14.20 -40.14
CA ALA A 359 -22.49 -14.48 -40.17
C ALA A 359 -23.01 -14.64 -41.62
N ARG A 360 -22.50 -13.83 -42.56
CA ARG A 360 -22.80 -13.98 -44.00
C ARG A 360 -22.26 -15.30 -44.55
N LEU A 361 -21.04 -15.67 -44.17
CA LEU A 361 -20.44 -16.95 -44.56
C LEU A 361 -21.31 -18.13 -44.11
N PHE A 362 -21.73 -18.14 -42.84
CA PHE A 362 -22.57 -19.20 -42.27
C PHE A 362 -23.99 -19.23 -42.85
N TYR A 363 -24.53 -18.07 -43.24
CA TYR A 363 -25.85 -18.00 -43.86
C TYR A 363 -25.85 -18.57 -45.27
N HIS A 364 -24.88 -18.18 -46.11
CA HIS A 364 -24.84 -18.58 -47.52
C HIS A 364 -24.26 -19.98 -47.75
N LYS A 365 -23.48 -20.53 -46.80
CA LYS A 365 -22.86 -21.87 -46.87
C LYS A 365 -22.21 -22.19 -48.24
N PRO A 366 -21.27 -21.35 -48.71
CA PRO A 366 -20.60 -21.61 -49.98
C PRO A 366 -19.71 -22.86 -49.89
N GLN A 367 -19.45 -23.51 -51.02
CA GLN A 367 -18.55 -24.67 -51.08
C GLN A 367 -17.09 -24.30 -50.77
N PHE A 368 -16.68 -23.10 -51.15
CA PHE A 368 -15.34 -22.55 -50.93
C PHE A 368 -15.43 -21.13 -50.36
N ALA A 369 -14.60 -20.81 -49.37
CA ALA A 369 -14.50 -19.48 -48.78
C ALA A 369 -13.05 -19.03 -48.65
N ILE A 370 -12.77 -17.81 -49.10
CA ILE A 370 -11.46 -17.16 -48.98
C ILE A 370 -11.55 -16.12 -47.86
N LEU A 371 -10.69 -16.26 -46.86
CA LEU A 371 -10.66 -15.47 -45.65
C LEU A 371 -9.31 -14.75 -45.55
N ASP A 372 -9.31 -13.45 -45.79
CA ASP A 372 -8.09 -12.62 -45.73
C ASP A 372 -8.11 -11.77 -44.45
N GLU A 373 -7.29 -12.15 -43.46
CA GLU A 373 -7.18 -11.51 -42.14
C GLU A 373 -8.50 -11.22 -41.40
N CYS A 374 -9.59 -11.93 -41.74
CA CYS A 374 -10.95 -11.60 -41.28
C CYS A 374 -11.22 -11.86 -39.78
N THR A 375 -10.26 -12.40 -39.04
CA THR A 375 -10.34 -12.66 -37.59
C THR A 375 -9.23 -11.94 -36.81
N SER A 376 -8.56 -10.97 -37.45
CA SER A 376 -7.44 -10.22 -36.89
C SER A 376 -7.77 -9.55 -35.55
N ALA A 377 -9.04 -9.24 -35.31
CA ALA A 377 -9.49 -8.59 -34.08
C ALA A 377 -10.52 -9.38 -33.28
N VAL A 378 -10.66 -10.67 -33.57
CA VAL A 378 -11.37 -11.67 -32.76
C VAL A 378 -10.40 -12.33 -31.78
N SER A 379 -10.87 -12.67 -30.57
CA SER A 379 -10.10 -13.43 -29.59
C SER A 379 -9.87 -14.87 -30.08
N VAL A 380 -8.75 -15.46 -29.68
CA VAL A 380 -8.30 -16.80 -30.14
C VAL A 380 -9.35 -17.89 -29.87
N ASP A 381 -10.07 -17.81 -28.75
CA ASP A 381 -11.11 -18.79 -28.39
C ASP A 381 -12.31 -18.75 -29.35
N VAL A 382 -12.74 -17.54 -29.72
CA VAL A 382 -13.91 -17.34 -30.60
C VAL A 382 -13.52 -17.62 -32.06
N GLU A 383 -12.32 -17.20 -32.47
CA GLU A 383 -11.72 -17.54 -33.76
C GLU A 383 -11.69 -19.06 -33.97
N GLY A 384 -11.24 -19.81 -32.96
CA GLY A 384 -11.20 -21.26 -33.04
C GLY A 384 -12.58 -21.91 -33.24
N PHE A 385 -13.61 -21.40 -32.57
CA PHE A 385 -14.98 -21.90 -32.74
C PHE A 385 -15.53 -21.62 -34.14
N MET A 386 -15.21 -20.47 -34.73
CA MET A 386 -15.69 -20.06 -36.05
C MET A 386 -15.15 -20.97 -37.17
N TYR A 387 -13.85 -21.30 -37.10
CA TYR A 387 -13.19 -22.16 -38.09
C TYR A 387 -13.63 -23.62 -37.95
N GLU A 388 -13.77 -24.12 -36.73
CA GLU A 388 -14.30 -25.47 -36.48
C GLU A 388 -15.72 -25.61 -37.04
N TYR A 389 -16.58 -24.61 -36.81
CA TYR A 389 -17.94 -24.63 -37.32
C TYR A 389 -18.00 -24.63 -38.86
N CYS A 390 -17.14 -23.85 -39.54
CA CYS A 390 -17.02 -23.90 -41.00
C CYS A 390 -16.75 -25.32 -41.51
N ARG A 391 -15.83 -26.06 -40.87
CA ARG A 391 -15.53 -27.45 -41.21
C ARG A 391 -16.73 -28.36 -40.99
N THR A 392 -17.45 -28.21 -39.87
CA THR A 392 -18.64 -29.05 -39.59
C THR A 392 -19.77 -28.83 -40.59
N VAL A 393 -19.87 -27.63 -41.15
CA VAL A 393 -20.88 -27.26 -42.16
C VAL A 393 -20.43 -27.62 -43.58
N GLY A 394 -19.19 -28.10 -43.76
CA GLY A 394 -18.65 -28.56 -45.04
C GLY A 394 -18.11 -27.45 -45.94
N ILE A 395 -17.74 -26.30 -45.37
CA ILE A 395 -17.17 -25.17 -46.11
C ILE A 395 -15.65 -25.37 -46.21
N THR A 396 -15.10 -25.41 -47.43
CA THR A 396 -13.65 -25.46 -47.64
C THR A 396 -13.03 -24.07 -47.46
N LEU A 397 -12.10 -23.93 -46.50
CA LEU A 397 -11.50 -22.65 -46.13
C LEU A 397 -10.12 -22.44 -46.76
N PHE A 398 -9.92 -21.30 -47.43
CA PHE A 398 -8.63 -20.75 -47.82
C PHE A 398 -8.35 -19.52 -46.97
N THR A 399 -7.31 -19.54 -46.15
CA THR A 399 -7.05 -18.45 -45.20
C THR A 399 -5.69 -17.81 -45.44
N VAL A 400 -5.68 -16.49 -45.44
CA VAL A 400 -4.49 -15.66 -45.48
C VAL A 400 -4.41 -15.00 -44.11
N SER A 401 -3.40 -15.37 -43.33
CA SER A 401 -3.23 -14.86 -41.97
C SER A 401 -1.80 -15.02 -41.48
N HIS A 402 -1.38 -14.10 -40.62
CA HIS A 402 -0.11 -14.17 -39.90
C HIS A 402 -0.20 -14.90 -38.54
N ARG A 403 -1.37 -15.40 -38.15
CA ARG A 403 -1.60 -16.05 -36.84
C ARG A 403 -1.28 -17.54 -36.87
N LYS A 404 -0.37 -17.97 -35.99
CA LYS A 404 0.00 -19.40 -35.83
C LYS A 404 -1.16 -20.27 -35.34
N SER A 405 -2.08 -19.70 -34.55
CA SER A 405 -3.24 -20.41 -33.98
C SER A 405 -4.16 -21.04 -35.01
N LEU A 406 -4.15 -20.58 -36.26
CA LEU A 406 -5.04 -21.06 -37.32
C LEU A 406 -4.55 -22.35 -38.00
N TRP A 407 -3.26 -22.69 -37.86
CA TRP A 407 -2.66 -23.83 -38.54
C TRP A 407 -3.34 -25.16 -38.23
N LYS A 408 -3.83 -25.33 -36.99
CA LYS A 408 -4.59 -26.51 -36.55
C LYS A 408 -5.91 -26.77 -37.31
N TYR A 409 -6.42 -25.78 -38.05
CA TYR A 409 -7.65 -25.90 -38.82
C TYR A 409 -7.42 -26.19 -40.31
N HIS A 410 -6.16 -26.22 -40.77
CA HIS A 410 -5.79 -26.42 -42.17
C HIS A 410 -4.90 -27.66 -42.33
N GLU A 411 -4.97 -28.27 -43.51
CA GLU A 411 -4.20 -29.48 -43.86
C GLU A 411 -3.02 -29.17 -44.78
N TYR A 412 -3.08 -28.06 -45.51
CA TYR A 412 -2.06 -27.65 -46.48
C TYR A 412 -1.67 -26.19 -46.26
N CYS A 413 -0.40 -25.88 -46.52
CA CYS A 413 0.16 -24.54 -46.47
C CYS A 413 0.74 -24.16 -47.85
N LEU A 414 0.44 -22.94 -48.29
CA LEU A 414 1.05 -22.31 -49.45
C LEU A 414 1.94 -21.17 -48.97
N TYR A 415 3.26 -21.34 -49.11
CA TYR A 415 4.25 -20.31 -48.81
C TYR A 415 4.66 -19.58 -50.09
N MET A 416 4.64 -18.26 -50.07
CA MET A 416 5.15 -17.42 -51.17
C MET A 416 6.40 -16.68 -50.69
N ASP A 417 7.49 -16.74 -51.47
CA ASP A 417 8.80 -16.19 -51.06
C ASP A 417 8.99 -14.69 -51.34
N GLY A 418 7.97 -14.03 -51.93
CA GLY A 418 8.00 -12.62 -52.31
C GLY A 418 8.93 -12.29 -53.50
N ARG A 419 9.59 -13.29 -54.08
CA ARG A 419 10.50 -13.18 -55.25
C ARG A 419 9.97 -13.92 -56.48
N GLY A 420 8.75 -14.43 -56.40
CA GLY A 420 8.05 -15.11 -57.51
C GLY A 420 8.06 -16.64 -57.41
N SER A 421 8.66 -17.22 -56.38
CA SER A 421 8.57 -18.66 -56.12
C SER A 421 7.53 -18.97 -55.04
N TYR A 422 6.90 -20.14 -55.14
CA TYR A 422 5.97 -20.63 -54.13
C TYR A 422 6.28 -22.07 -53.74
N SER A 423 5.89 -22.46 -52.53
CA SER A 423 6.01 -23.82 -52.02
C SER A 423 4.67 -24.26 -51.43
N PHE A 424 4.11 -25.34 -51.96
CA PHE A 424 2.87 -25.93 -51.48
C PHE A 424 3.17 -27.27 -50.82
N LYS A 425 2.82 -27.42 -49.54
CA LYS A 425 3.14 -28.61 -48.74
C LYS A 425 2.01 -28.95 -47.76
N PRO A 426 1.83 -30.23 -47.41
CA PRO A 426 0.98 -30.60 -46.28
C PRO A 426 1.57 -30.07 -44.97
N ILE A 427 0.69 -29.79 -43.99
CA ILE A 427 1.08 -29.32 -42.66
C ILE A 427 1.36 -30.55 -41.78
N ASP A 428 2.64 -30.80 -41.50
CA ASP A 428 3.11 -31.84 -40.57
C ASP A 428 3.66 -31.23 -39.26
N GLU A 429 3.81 -32.03 -38.20
CA GLU A 429 4.34 -31.60 -36.88
C GLU A 429 5.76 -30.97 -36.94
N HIS A 430 6.51 -31.21 -38.02
CA HIS A 430 7.85 -30.66 -38.26
C HIS A 430 7.86 -29.37 -39.10
N THR A 431 6.69 -28.87 -39.51
CA THR A 431 6.59 -27.66 -40.34
C THR A 431 6.90 -26.44 -39.49
N SER A 432 7.84 -25.60 -39.95
CA SER A 432 8.18 -24.35 -39.25
C SER A 432 7.01 -23.37 -39.39
N GLU A 433 6.37 -23.03 -38.27
CA GLU A 433 5.29 -22.06 -38.23
C GLU A 433 5.85 -20.63 -38.39
N PHE A 434 5.52 -19.99 -39.51
CA PHE A 434 5.81 -18.58 -39.77
C PHE A 434 4.62 -17.72 -39.36
N GLY A 435 4.85 -16.64 -38.60
CA GLY A 435 3.78 -15.79 -38.07
C GLY A 435 4.06 -15.23 -36.67
N SER A 436 3.22 -14.32 -36.20
CA SER A 436 3.28 -13.69 -34.87
C SER A 436 2.52 -14.46 -33.80
#